data_AF-A0A5C5ZIU0-F1
#
_entry.id   AF-A0A5C5ZIU0-F1
#
_cell.length_a   1.000
_cell.length_b   1.000
_cell.length_c   1.000
_cell.angle_alpha   90.00
_cell.angle_beta   90.00
_cell.angle_gamma   90.00
#
_symmetry.space_group_name_H-M   'P 1'
#
loop_
_entity.id
_entity.type
_entity.pdbx_description
1 polymer ?
#
loop_
_entity_poly.entity_id
_entity_poly.type
_entity_poly.pdbx_seq_one_letter_code
_entity_poly.pdbx_strand_id
1 'polypeptide(L)'
;MFKMVPAKWRKDGDKRVVDRVAFGVAYSVTEDGDFEEIWRTEGWYAFEGYLSDDGRYFVRVGPWASDQEKHTDLAIAFYKDGKLLKSYEVRELIQQPELLEMSVSHYTWRPWNQSKPNGFYDAAFHLVMIDKTAYTFDYETGKITVRARDEQAKSEGESLEEERAIDAKRGRELLQASDLSETLALHFRTEEVELNRGSFYGCPLEGPIWSATLFPKRPYAHDVSVSVLCEIRGGRQIVFPLTPSQITAAIEKAFAHSFVTNRFADDATGIRLRMQGGRLHWNTPELVDFIEKTSGARPKEDSLNHWAYFIIDGKETRHTSIYLNTNTGDLIAEDKSAWPWRPFLVDENGVPKAENESEHELPEQATRNTDQP
;
A
#
# COMPACT_ATOMS: atom_id res chain seq x y z
N MET A 1 -31.78 10.99 -12.83
CA MET A 1 -30.66 11.14 -11.86
C MET A 1 -31.01 10.41 -10.56
N PHE A 2 -30.04 9.80 -9.88
CA PHE A 2 -30.24 9.27 -8.53
C PHE A 2 -29.33 9.95 -7.51
N LYS A 3 -29.88 10.37 -6.37
CA LYS A 3 -29.13 11.01 -5.28
C LYS A 3 -29.16 10.12 -4.05
N MET A 4 -28.00 9.66 -3.60
CA MET A 4 -27.83 8.97 -2.31
C MET A 4 -27.38 9.96 -1.25
N VAL A 5 -28.04 9.93 -0.09
CA VAL A 5 -27.74 10.82 1.02
C VAL A 5 -27.42 9.96 2.25
N PRO A 6 -26.20 10.05 2.81
CA PRO A 6 -25.85 9.28 3.98
C PRO A 6 -26.61 9.77 5.21
N ALA A 7 -26.69 8.89 6.20
CA ALA A 7 -27.26 9.23 7.50
C ALA A 7 -26.45 10.36 8.15
N LYS A 8 -27.15 11.36 8.69
CA LYS A 8 -26.53 12.37 9.56
C LYS A 8 -26.65 11.86 10.99
N TRP A 9 -25.54 11.88 11.70
CA TRP A 9 -25.49 11.46 13.09
C TRP A 9 -24.57 12.36 13.88
N ARG A 10 -24.82 12.40 15.19
CA ARG A 10 -23.99 13.07 16.19
C ARG A 10 -23.64 12.12 17.32
N LYS A 11 -22.58 12.45 18.04
CA LYS A 11 -22.23 11.76 19.29
C LYS A 11 -22.92 12.48 20.45
N ASP A 12 -23.56 11.71 21.34
CA ASP A 12 -24.19 12.18 22.57
C ASP A 12 -23.65 11.32 23.72
N GLY A 13 -22.60 11.80 24.38
CA GLY A 13 -21.75 10.97 25.24
C GLY A 13 -21.05 9.87 24.44
N ASP A 14 -21.32 8.61 24.77
CA ASP A 14 -20.86 7.42 24.02
C ASP A 14 -21.90 6.86 23.05
N LYS A 15 -23.08 7.47 22.97
CA LYS A 15 -24.14 7.02 22.07
C LYS A 15 -24.04 7.74 20.72
N ARG A 16 -24.25 6.97 19.65
CA ARG A 16 -24.48 7.51 18.32
C ARG A 16 -25.97 7.81 18.17
N VAL A 17 -26.32 9.08 17.96
CA VAL A 17 -27.70 9.52 17.71
C VAL A 17 -27.82 9.84 16.22
N VAL A 18 -28.78 9.21 15.55
CA VAL A 18 -29.05 9.44 14.12
C VAL A 18 -30.03 10.62 14.00
N ASP A 19 -29.54 11.78 13.59
CA ASP A 19 -30.36 12.98 13.37
C ASP A 19 -31.18 12.87 12.07
N ARG A 20 -30.66 12.12 11.09
CA ARG A 20 -31.33 11.86 9.81
C ARG A 20 -30.92 10.49 9.29
N VAL A 21 -31.90 9.65 8.97
CA VAL A 21 -31.63 8.36 8.33
C VAL A 21 -31.04 8.55 6.93
N ALA A 22 -30.30 7.56 6.45
CA ALA A 22 -29.88 7.54 5.06
C ALA A 22 -31.09 7.37 4.14
N PHE A 23 -31.05 7.98 2.95
CA PHE A 23 -32.10 7.84 1.95
C PHE A 23 -31.54 8.00 0.53
N GLY A 24 -32.29 7.49 -0.43
CA GLY A 24 -32.05 7.65 -1.86
C GLY A 24 -33.26 8.25 -2.56
N VAL A 25 -33.05 9.08 -3.57
CA VAL A 25 -34.12 9.73 -4.35
C VAL A 25 -33.81 9.64 -5.84
N ALA A 26 -34.76 9.16 -6.62
CA ALA A 26 -34.73 9.23 -8.07
C ALA A 26 -35.45 10.49 -8.55
N TYR A 27 -34.83 11.19 -9.48
CA TYR A 27 -35.39 12.37 -10.12
C TYR A 27 -35.43 12.18 -11.64
N SER A 28 -36.53 12.61 -12.26
CA SER A 28 -36.56 12.99 -13.66
C SER A 28 -35.95 14.38 -13.80
N VAL A 29 -35.33 14.65 -14.93
CA VAL A 29 -34.85 15.98 -15.30
C VAL A 29 -35.79 16.50 -16.38
N THR A 30 -36.47 17.61 -16.10
CA THR A 30 -37.41 18.21 -17.06
C THR A 30 -36.65 18.88 -18.22
N GLU A 31 -37.37 19.30 -19.26
CA GLU A 31 -36.78 20.03 -20.39
C GLU A 31 -36.12 21.36 -19.94
N ASP A 32 -36.65 21.98 -18.88
CA ASP A 32 -36.11 23.21 -18.27
C ASP A 32 -34.90 22.96 -17.35
N GLY A 33 -34.53 21.69 -17.12
CA GLY A 33 -33.44 21.29 -16.24
C GLY A 33 -33.83 21.18 -14.75
N ASP A 34 -35.12 21.28 -14.43
CA ASP A 34 -35.63 21.08 -13.08
C ASP A 34 -35.63 19.60 -12.68
N PHE A 35 -35.59 19.35 -11.38
CA PHE A 35 -35.64 18.00 -10.82
C PHE A 35 -37.03 17.70 -10.27
N GLU A 36 -37.69 16.69 -10.83
CA GLU A 36 -38.95 16.16 -10.32
C GLU A 36 -38.71 14.81 -9.65
N GLU A 37 -39.10 14.68 -8.38
CA GLU A 37 -38.95 13.43 -7.64
C GLU A 37 -39.90 12.36 -8.21
N ILE A 38 -39.32 11.23 -8.65
CA ILE A 38 -40.07 10.07 -9.12
C ILE A 38 -40.43 9.17 -7.94
N TRP A 39 -39.42 8.83 -7.12
CA TRP A 39 -39.58 8.00 -5.94
C TRP A 39 -38.42 8.18 -4.96
N ARG A 40 -38.65 7.71 -3.74
CA ARG A 40 -37.71 7.76 -2.61
C ARG A 40 -37.67 6.44 -1.86
N THR A 41 -36.51 6.14 -1.31
CA THR A 41 -36.28 4.99 -0.43
C THR A 41 -35.46 5.44 0.78
N GLU A 42 -35.71 4.84 1.95
CA GLU A 42 -35.10 5.24 3.22
C GLU A 42 -34.44 4.06 3.94
N GLY A 43 -33.61 4.36 4.93
CA GLY A 43 -33.06 3.37 5.85
C GLY A 43 -31.77 2.71 5.36
N TRP A 44 -31.22 3.13 4.23
CA TRP A 44 -29.97 2.56 3.73
C TRP A 44 -29.18 3.49 2.80
N TYR A 45 -27.86 3.27 2.78
CA TYR A 45 -26.87 3.96 1.92
C TYR A 45 -26.04 2.90 1.18
N ALA A 46 -25.57 3.25 -0.01
CA ALA A 46 -24.61 2.46 -0.78
C ALA A 46 -23.55 3.40 -1.37
N PHE A 47 -22.36 2.87 -1.62
CA PHE A 47 -21.33 3.60 -2.35
C PHE A 47 -21.52 3.51 -3.87
N GLU A 48 -22.34 2.57 -4.33
CA GLU A 48 -22.55 2.28 -5.74
C GLU A 48 -23.94 1.71 -5.99
N GLY A 49 -24.47 1.97 -7.18
CA GLY A 49 -25.68 1.34 -7.69
C GLY A 49 -25.98 1.78 -9.11
N TYR A 50 -26.93 1.09 -9.72
CA TYR A 50 -27.30 1.27 -11.11
C TYR A 50 -28.77 1.69 -11.17
N LEU A 51 -29.06 2.72 -11.96
CA LEU A 51 -30.42 3.16 -12.24
C LEU A 51 -30.77 2.77 -13.68
N SER A 52 -31.97 2.23 -13.90
CA SER A 52 -32.46 1.98 -15.26
C SER A 52 -32.73 3.29 -16.01
N ASP A 53 -32.77 3.23 -17.34
CA ASP A 53 -32.97 4.42 -18.18
C ASP A 53 -34.31 5.12 -17.91
N ASP A 54 -35.36 4.35 -17.59
CA ASP A 54 -36.68 4.88 -17.21
C ASP A 54 -36.73 5.40 -15.76
N GLY A 55 -35.65 5.25 -15.00
CA GLY A 55 -35.53 5.68 -13.61
C GLY A 55 -36.37 4.88 -12.63
N ARG A 56 -37.10 3.83 -13.06
CA ARG A 56 -38.03 3.08 -12.21
C ARG A 56 -37.36 1.96 -11.44
N TYR A 57 -36.31 1.39 -12.00
CA TYR A 57 -35.58 0.29 -11.40
C TYR A 57 -34.23 0.77 -10.89
N PHE A 58 -33.85 0.24 -9.73
CA PHE A 58 -32.56 0.54 -9.14
C PHE A 58 -31.95 -0.74 -8.58
N VAL A 59 -30.70 -1.01 -8.92
CA VAL A 59 -29.91 -2.09 -8.33
C VAL A 59 -28.86 -1.49 -7.42
N ARG A 60 -29.06 -1.70 -6.13
CA ARG A 60 -28.11 -1.34 -5.09
C ARG A 60 -27.00 -2.37 -5.04
N VAL A 61 -25.75 -1.93 -5.02
CA VAL A 61 -24.63 -2.78 -4.60
C VAL A 61 -24.47 -2.68 -3.08
N GLY A 62 -24.12 -3.79 -2.44
CA GLY A 62 -23.82 -3.89 -1.03
C GLY A 62 -22.99 -2.74 -0.46
N PRO A 63 -23.10 -2.48 0.85
CA PRO A 63 -22.09 -1.66 1.51
C PRO A 63 -20.72 -2.36 1.45
N TRP A 64 -19.72 -1.77 2.09
CA TRP A 64 -18.43 -2.44 2.26
C TRP A 64 -18.64 -3.77 2.99
N ALA A 65 -18.20 -4.88 2.38
CA ALA A 65 -18.39 -6.21 2.95
C ALA A 65 -17.40 -6.47 4.09
N SER A 66 -17.91 -6.98 5.22
CA SER A 66 -17.19 -6.99 6.51
C SER A 66 -17.39 -8.28 7.34
N ASP A 67 -18.44 -9.06 7.06
CA ASP A 67 -18.63 -10.40 7.64
C ASP A 67 -17.75 -11.42 6.92
N GLN A 68 -16.47 -11.37 7.25
CA GLN A 68 -15.41 -12.20 6.69
C GLN A 68 -15.56 -13.70 6.98
N GLU A 69 -16.41 -14.11 7.93
CA GLU A 69 -16.58 -15.52 8.30
C GLU A 69 -17.73 -16.17 7.54
N LYS A 70 -18.89 -15.49 7.48
CA LYS A 70 -20.11 -16.10 6.92
C LYS A 70 -20.54 -15.46 5.60
N HIS A 71 -19.91 -14.37 5.20
CA HIS A 71 -20.19 -13.63 3.97
C HIS A 71 -21.68 -13.29 3.82
N THR A 72 -22.33 -12.90 4.93
CA THR A 72 -23.77 -12.54 4.96
C THR A 72 -24.04 -11.10 4.55
N ASP A 73 -22.99 -10.34 4.20
CA ASP A 73 -23.18 -8.99 3.67
C ASP A 73 -24.01 -9.02 2.39
N LEU A 74 -24.82 -7.97 2.21
CA LEU A 74 -25.58 -7.75 0.98
C LEU A 74 -24.61 -7.65 -0.20
N ALA A 75 -24.83 -8.45 -1.26
CA ALA A 75 -24.13 -8.29 -2.54
C ALA A 75 -24.89 -7.30 -3.42
N ILE A 76 -26.15 -7.59 -3.72
CA ILE A 76 -27.03 -6.72 -4.52
C ILE A 76 -28.48 -6.76 -4.02
N ALA A 77 -29.21 -5.66 -4.23
CA ALA A 77 -30.66 -5.58 -4.02
C ALA A 77 -31.36 -4.83 -5.15
N PHE A 78 -32.46 -5.39 -5.63
CA PHE A 78 -33.30 -4.86 -6.71
C PHE A 78 -34.46 -4.08 -6.13
N TYR A 79 -34.73 -2.90 -6.68
CA TYR A 79 -35.82 -2.03 -6.29
C TYR A 79 -36.63 -1.62 -7.53
N LYS A 80 -37.95 -1.45 -7.33
CA LYS A 80 -38.87 -0.84 -8.30
C LYS A 80 -39.65 0.26 -7.61
N ASP A 81 -39.60 1.46 -8.16
CA ASP A 81 -40.27 2.65 -7.63
C ASP A 81 -39.99 2.82 -6.12
N GLY A 82 -38.72 2.63 -5.71
CA GLY A 82 -38.24 2.71 -4.33
C GLY A 82 -38.52 1.51 -3.42
N LYS A 83 -39.27 0.51 -3.89
CA LYS A 83 -39.65 -0.69 -3.11
C LYS A 83 -38.73 -1.87 -3.42
N LEU A 84 -38.27 -2.56 -2.37
CA LEU A 84 -37.42 -3.75 -2.50
C LEU A 84 -38.20 -4.89 -3.18
N LEU A 85 -37.62 -5.45 -4.24
CA LEU A 85 -38.12 -6.63 -4.95
C LEU A 85 -37.44 -7.90 -4.46
N LYS A 86 -36.11 -7.90 -4.44
CA LYS A 86 -35.27 -9.06 -4.09
C LYS A 86 -33.89 -8.59 -3.66
N SER A 87 -33.25 -9.33 -2.76
CA SER A 87 -31.86 -9.13 -2.35
C SER A 87 -31.10 -10.46 -2.37
N TYR A 88 -29.79 -10.35 -2.52
CA TYR A 88 -28.85 -11.47 -2.45
C TYR A 88 -27.68 -11.10 -1.55
N GLU A 89 -27.32 -11.98 -0.63
CA GLU A 89 -26.08 -11.94 0.13
C GLU A 89 -24.92 -12.47 -0.70
N VAL A 90 -23.68 -12.12 -0.33
CA VAL A 90 -22.49 -12.60 -1.06
C VAL A 90 -22.42 -14.12 -1.06
N ARG A 91 -22.66 -14.78 0.08
CA ARG A 91 -22.68 -16.26 0.17
C ARG A 91 -23.69 -16.95 -0.74
N GLU A 92 -24.74 -16.24 -1.19
CA GLU A 92 -25.74 -16.81 -2.10
C GLU A 92 -25.28 -16.77 -3.56
N LEU A 93 -24.35 -15.87 -3.90
CA LEU A 93 -23.84 -15.65 -5.25
C LEU A 93 -22.43 -16.19 -5.46
N ILE A 94 -21.55 -16.17 -4.45
CA ILE A 94 -20.21 -16.73 -4.58
C ILE A 94 -20.27 -18.26 -4.64
N GLN A 95 -19.65 -18.87 -5.65
CA GLN A 95 -19.56 -20.32 -5.83
C GLN A 95 -18.23 -20.90 -5.30
N GLN A 96 -17.15 -20.10 -5.34
CA GLN A 96 -15.83 -20.46 -4.81
C GLN A 96 -15.40 -19.40 -3.76
N PRO A 97 -15.84 -19.51 -2.50
CA PRO A 97 -15.57 -18.52 -1.46
C PRO A 97 -14.08 -18.37 -1.12
N GLU A 98 -13.26 -19.38 -1.40
CA GLU A 98 -11.80 -19.33 -1.24
C GLU A 98 -11.10 -18.35 -2.18
N LEU A 99 -11.79 -17.86 -3.23
CA LEU A 99 -11.29 -16.84 -4.15
C LEU A 99 -11.63 -15.41 -3.71
N LEU A 100 -12.30 -15.24 -2.57
CA LEU A 100 -12.51 -13.92 -1.98
C LEU A 100 -11.18 -13.33 -1.51
N GLU A 101 -10.93 -12.07 -1.83
CA GLU A 101 -9.72 -11.37 -1.39
C GLU A 101 -9.96 -10.67 -0.07
N MET A 102 -9.16 -11.02 0.94
CA MET A 102 -9.29 -10.53 2.31
C MET A 102 -8.34 -9.37 2.57
N SER A 103 -8.85 -8.35 3.27
CA SER A 103 -8.06 -7.30 3.89
C SER A 103 -8.17 -7.39 5.42
N VAL A 104 -7.53 -6.47 6.15
CA VAL A 104 -7.56 -6.46 7.63
C VAL A 104 -8.98 -6.32 8.20
N SER A 105 -9.91 -5.70 7.48
CA SER A 105 -11.27 -5.38 7.99
C SER A 105 -12.41 -5.66 7.01
N HIS A 106 -12.09 -6.04 5.77
CA HIS A 106 -13.07 -6.18 4.69
C HIS A 106 -12.68 -7.31 3.76
N TYR A 107 -13.57 -7.67 2.84
CA TYR A 107 -13.26 -8.55 1.73
C TYR A 107 -13.85 -8.05 0.42
N THR A 108 -13.25 -8.46 -0.69
CA THR A 108 -13.69 -8.11 -2.04
C THR A 108 -14.31 -9.34 -2.71
N TRP A 109 -15.52 -9.18 -3.22
CA TRP A 109 -16.27 -10.22 -3.93
C TRP A 109 -16.54 -9.89 -5.40
N ARG A 110 -16.16 -8.68 -5.84
CA ARG A 110 -16.25 -8.23 -7.23
C ARG A 110 -14.89 -8.34 -7.91
N PRO A 111 -14.84 -8.70 -9.19
CA PRO A 111 -13.58 -8.69 -9.91
C PRO A 111 -13.12 -7.24 -10.16
N TRP A 112 -11.82 -7.06 -10.32
CA TRP A 112 -11.19 -5.80 -10.73
C TRP A 112 -11.33 -5.57 -12.24
N ASN A 113 -11.14 -6.63 -13.02
CA ASN A 113 -11.32 -6.66 -14.48
C ASN A 113 -12.38 -7.69 -14.86
N GLN A 114 -13.15 -7.44 -15.93
CA GLN A 114 -14.20 -8.35 -16.42
C GLN A 114 -14.49 -8.09 -17.91
N SER A 115 -15.02 -9.08 -18.64
CA SER A 115 -15.34 -8.92 -20.07
C SER A 115 -16.64 -8.14 -20.30
N LYS A 116 -17.60 -8.26 -19.38
CA LYS A 116 -18.87 -7.53 -19.42
C LYS A 116 -19.02 -6.68 -18.16
N PRO A 117 -19.27 -5.36 -18.28
CA PRO A 117 -19.46 -4.54 -17.10
C PRO A 117 -20.73 -4.93 -16.35
N ASN A 118 -20.72 -4.77 -15.04
CA ASN A 118 -21.93 -4.87 -14.22
C ASN A 118 -22.91 -3.73 -14.58
N GLY A 119 -24.21 -4.02 -14.59
CA GLY A 119 -25.22 -3.00 -14.90
C GLY A 119 -26.41 -3.51 -15.71
N PHE A 120 -27.25 -2.58 -16.16
CA PHE A 120 -28.38 -2.85 -17.04
C PHE A 120 -27.94 -3.00 -18.49
N TYR A 121 -28.41 -4.05 -19.15
CA TYR A 121 -28.25 -4.29 -20.58
C TYR A 121 -29.53 -4.90 -21.13
N ASP A 122 -30.09 -4.25 -22.14
CA ASP A 122 -31.38 -4.63 -22.73
C ASP A 122 -32.46 -4.80 -21.64
N ALA A 123 -33.04 -6.00 -21.51
CA ALA A 123 -34.08 -6.34 -20.54
C ALA A 123 -33.52 -7.07 -19.30
N ALA A 124 -32.23 -6.95 -19.00
CA ALA A 124 -31.58 -7.68 -17.92
C ALA A 124 -30.58 -6.84 -17.13
N PHE A 125 -30.22 -7.35 -15.95
CA PHE A 125 -29.09 -6.86 -15.16
C PHE A 125 -27.99 -7.90 -15.14
N HIS A 126 -26.75 -7.49 -15.36
CA HIS A 126 -25.57 -8.36 -15.33
C HIS A 126 -24.72 -8.07 -14.10
N LEU A 127 -24.24 -9.16 -13.46
CA LEU A 127 -23.27 -9.12 -12.36
C LEU A 127 -22.21 -10.20 -12.57
N VAL A 128 -20.95 -9.85 -12.40
CA VAL A 128 -19.84 -10.82 -12.33
C VAL A 128 -19.23 -10.80 -10.92
N MET A 129 -19.01 -11.99 -10.39
CA MET A 129 -18.37 -12.23 -9.09
C MET A 129 -16.87 -12.48 -9.28
N ILE A 130 -16.07 -12.27 -8.24
CA ILE A 130 -14.61 -12.45 -8.25
C ILE A 130 -14.19 -13.89 -8.60
N ASP A 131 -15.04 -14.88 -8.32
CA ASP A 131 -14.83 -16.28 -8.70
C ASP A 131 -15.16 -16.61 -10.16
N LYS A 132 -15.35 -15.57 -10.98
CA LYS A 132 -15.67 -15.62 -12.41
C LYS A 132 -17.10 -16.09 -12.69
N THR A 133 -17.94 -16.28 -11.67
CA THR A 133 -19.36 -16.57 -11.89
C THR A 133 -20.06 -15.33 -12.42
N ALA A 134 -20.74 -15.47 -13.56
CA ALA A 134 -21.51 -14.41 -14.18
C ALA A 134 -23.01 -14.70 -14.07
N TYR A 135 -23.76 -13.71 -13.61
CA TYR A 135 -25.21 -13.77 -13.44
C TYR A 135 -25.91 -12.80 -14.40
N THR A 136 -27.01 -13.28 -14.97
CA THR A 136 -28.02 -12.43 -15.58
C THR A 136 -29.27 -12.51 -14.71
N PHE A 137 -29.82 -11.35 -14.38
CA PHE A 137 -31.06 -11.22 -13.62
C PHE A 137 -32.13 -10.60 -14.52
N ASP A 138 -33.34 -11.10 -14.37
CA ASP A 138 -34.53 -10.32 -14.68
C ASP A 138 -34.65 -9.23 -13.61
N TYR A 139 -34.42 -7.97 -13.99
CA TYR A 139 -34.40 -6.87 -13.03
C TYR A 139 -35.80 -6.49 -12.55
N GLU A 140 -36.88 -6.91 -13.22
CA GLU A 140 -38.25 -6.62 -12.81
C GLU A 140 -38.68 -7.48 -11.64
N THR A 141 -38.12 -8.69 -11.53
CA THR A 141 -38.37 -9.62 -10.44
C THR A 141 -37.18 -9.79 -9.51
N GLY A 142 -36.00 -9.34 -9.93
CA GLY A 142 -34.71 -9.60 -9.31
C GLY A 142 -34.28 -11.05 -9.35
N LYS A 143 -34.91 -11.93 -10.16
CA LYS A 143 -34.56 -13.36 -10.20
C LYS A 143 -33.38 -13.60 -11.14
N ILE A 144 -32.49 -14.51 -10.75
CA ILE A 144 -31.46 -15.05 -11.64
C ILE A 144 -32.13 -15.83 -12.77
N THR A 145 -31.84 -15.44 -14.02
CA THR A 145 -32.32 -16.11 -15.24
C THR A 145 -31.22 -16.91 -15.93
N VAL A 146 -29.96 -16.46 -15.83
CA VAL A 146 -28.80 -17.17 -16.37
C VAL A 146 -27.68 -17.18 -15.34
N ARG A 147 -26.99 -18.32 -15.25
CA ARG A 147 -25.71 -18.48 -14.56
C ARG A 147 -24.69 -18.98 -15.58
N ALA A 148 -23.59 -18.26 -15.74
CA ALA A 148 -22.52 -18.54 -16.68
C ALA A 148 -21.16 -18.27 -16.02
N ARG A 149 -20.09 -18.27 -16.81
CA ARG A 149 -18.76 -17.86 -16.40
C ARG A 149 -18.23 -16.73 -17.27
N ASP A 150 -17.48 -15.83 -16.65
CA ASP A 150 -16.66 -14.82 -17.33
C ASP A 150 -15.19 -15.16 -17.08
N GLU A 151 -14.58 -15.96 -17.95
CA GLU A 151 -13.19 -16.41 -17.75
C GLU A 151 -12.16 -15.27 -17.82
N GLN A 152 -12.57 -14.07 -18.27
CA GLN A 152 -11.73 -12.87 -18.27
C GLN A 152 -11.86 -12.07 -16.98
N ALA A 153 -12.77 -12.45 -16.08
CA ALA A 153 -12.87 -11.83 -14.76
C ALA A 153 -11.61 -12.13 -13.96
N LYS A 154 -11.02 -11.08 -13.38
CA LYS A 154 -9.81 -11.17 -12.56
C LYS A 154 -9.98 -10.39 -11.29
N SER A 155 -9.49 -10.94 -10.19
CA SER A 155 -9.35 -10.23 -8.93
C SER A 155 -8.30 -9.09 -9.04
N GLU A 156 -8.20 -8.26 -8.00
CA GLU A 156 -7.14 -7.24 -7.95
C GLU A 156 -5.77 -7.94 -7.86
N GLY A 157 -5.65 -8.96 -7.02
CA GLY A 157 -4.45 -9.78 -6.89
C GLY A 157 -4.02 -10.48 -8.17
N GLU A 158 -4.95 -11.12 -8.91
CA GLU A 158 -4.65 -11.72 -10.23
C GLU A 158 -4.13 -10.66 -11.22
N SER A 159 -4.76 -9.48 -11.23
CA SER A 159 -4.37 -8.39 -12.13
C SER A 159 -2.99 -7.81 -11.78
N LEU A 160 -2.72 -7.62 -10.48
CA LEU A 160 -1.42 -7.15 -9.99
C LEU A 160 -0.31 -8.18 -10.20
N GLU A 161 -0.59 -9.47 -10.04
CA GLU A 161 0.37 -10.55 -10.31
C GLU A 161 0.77 -10.59 -11.79
N GLU A 162 -0.20 -10.43 -12.70
CA GLU A 162 0.08 -10.32 -14.14
C GLU A 162 0.90 -9.08 -14.49
N GLU A 163 0.55 -7.93 -13.93
CA GLU A 163 1.31 -6.68 -14.12
C GLU A 163 2.75 -6.85 -13.61
N ARG A 164 2.92 -7.39 -12.39
CA ARG A 164 4.24 -7.73 -11.83
C ARG A 164 5.00 -8.71 -12.70
N ALA A 165 4.36 -9.73 -13.26
CA ALA A 165 5.02 -10.69 -14.14
C ALA A 165 5.52 -10.03 -15.44
N ILE A 166 4.72 -9.12 -16.02
CA ILE A 166 5.10 -8.32 -17.19
C ILE A 166 6.29 -7.41 -16.86
N ASP A 167 6.21 -6.69 -15.74
CA ASP A 167 7.25 -5.76 -15.33
C ASP A 167 8.52 -6.48 -14.88
N ALA A 168 8.40 -7.66 -14.27
CA ALA A 168 9.52 -8.52 -13.94
C ALA A 168 10.23 -9.05 -15.19
N LYS A 169 9.46 -9.44 -16.21
CA LYS A 169 10.03 -9.82 -17.51
C LYS A 169 10.80 -8.66 -18.13
N ARG A 170 10.19 -7.47 -18.22
CA ARG A 170 10.84 -6.28 -18.78
C ARG A 170 12.09 -5.87 -17.99
N GLY A 171 12.03 -5.94 -16.66
CA GLY A 171 13.17 -5.63 -15.79
C GLY A 171 14.35 -6.57 -16.02
N ARG A 172 14.08 -7.87 -16.22
CA ARG A 172 15.11 -8.86 -16.58
C ARG A 172 15.69 -8.64 -17.97
N GLU A 173 14.85 -8.36 -18.97
CA GLU A 173 15.30 -8.04 -20.33
C GLU A 173 16.19 -6.79 -20.33
N LEU A 174 15.81 -5.76 -19.56
CA LEU A 174 16.61 -4.54 -19.39
C LEU A 174 17.95 -4.82 -18.72
N LEU A 175 17.97 -5.63 -17.65
CA LEU A 175 19.22 -6.03 -16.98
C LEU A 175 20.12 -6.79 -17.97
N GLN A 176 19.59 -7.80 -18.66
CA GLN A 176 20.34 -8.63 -19.62
C GLN A 176 20.97 -7.81 -20.75
N ALA A 177 20.28 -6.77 -21.22
CA ALA A 177 20.76 -5.87 -22.26
C ALA A 177 21.78 -4.82 -21.74
N SER A 178 22.02 -4.74 -20.44
CA SER A 178 22.91 -3.74 -19.82
C SER A 178 24.29 -4.31 -19.51
N ASP A 179 25.30 -3.44 -19.52
CA ASP A 179 26.68 -3.76 -19.08
C ASP A 179 26.77 -4.16 -17.59
N LEU A 180 25.69 -3.92 -16.82
CA LEU A 180 25.60 -4.32 -15.42
C LEU A 180 25.38 -5.82 -15.25
N SER A 181 24.80 -6.51 -16.25
CA SER A 181 24.44 -7.93 -16.13
C SER A 181 25.63 -8.79 -15.70
N GLU A 182 26.75 -8.69 -16.42
CA GLU A 182 27.96 -9.47 -16.14
C GLU A 182 28.60 -9.06 -14.81
N THR A 183 28.67 -7.74 -14.56
CA THR A 183 29.26 -7.19 -13.33
C THR A 183 28.47 -7.65 -12.09
N LEU A 184 27.14 -7.53 -12.12
CA LEU A 184 26.30 -7.99 -11.01
C LEU A 184 26.33 -9.50 -10.90
N ALA A 185 26.26 -10.25 -12.00
CA ALA A 185 26.32 -11.71 -11.96
C ALA A 185 27.64 -12.24 -11.40
N LEU A 186 28.76 -11.51 -11.51
CA LEU A 186 30.02 -11.91 -10.90
C LEU A 186 29.98 -11.85 -9.36
N HIS A 187 29.31 -10.84 -8.80
CA HIS A 187 29.35 -10.53 -7.37
C HIS A 187 28.08 -10.90 -6.60
N PHE A 188 26.94 -10.99 -7.28
CA PHE A 188 25.61 -11.15 -6.70
C PHE A 188 24.79 -12.19 -7.47
N ARG A 189 23.87 -12.84 -6.76
CA ARG A 189 22.68 -13.45 -7.33
C ARG A 189 21.58 -12.39 -7.31
N THR A 190 20.92 -12.19 -8.44
CA THR A 190 19.91 -11.14 -8.61
C THR A 190 18.53 -11.77 -8.71
N GLU A 191 17.61 -11.37 -7.83
CA GLU A 191 16.23 -11.85 -7.76
C GLU A 191 15.26 -10.66 -7.69
N GLU A 192 13.95 -10.92 -7.74
CA GLU A 192 12.89 -9.89 -7.64
C GLU A 192 13.10 -8.70 -8.58
N VAL A 193 13.61 -8.98 -9.78
CA VAL A 193 13.87 -7.95 -10.79
C VAL A 193 12.56 -7.49 -11.38
N GLU A 194 12.28 -6.18 -11.33
CA GLU A 194 11.04 -5.59 -11.84
C GLU A 194 11.22 -4.14 -12.33
N LEU A 195 10.26 -3.68 -13.14
CA LEU A 195 10.11 -2.29 -13.52
C LEU A 195 8.99 -1.67 -12.72
N ASN A 196 9.31 -0.72 -11.86
CA ASN A 196 8.34 -0.01 -11.04
C ASN A 196 7.98 1.35 -11.66
N ARG A 197 6.77 1.82 -11.32
CA ARG A 197 6.32 3.18 -11.62
C ARG A 197 5.97 3.90 -10.31
N GLY A 198 6.41 5.15 -10.17
CA GLY A 198 5.98 6.03 -9.08
C GLY A 198 6.91 6.04 -7.86
N SER A 199 6.36 6.33 -6.68
CA SER A 199 7.11 6.45 -5.43
C SER A 199 7.18 5.14 -4.67
N PHE A 200 8.37 4.79 -4.14
CA PHE A 200 8.55 3.62 -3.29
C PHE A 200 8.79 4.06 -1.84
N TYR A 201 7.84 3.82 -0.92
CA TYR A 201 7.96 4.14 0.52
C TYR A 201 8.53 5.54 0.84
N GLY A 202 8.00 6.60 0.21
CA GLY A 202 8.46 7.97 0.46
C GLY A 202 9.79 8.33 -0.21
N CYS A 203 10.32 7.48 -1.08
CA CYS A 203 11.38 7.80 -2.01
C CYS A 203 10.76 8.27 -3.34
N PRO A 204 10.70 9.58 -3.60
CA PRO A 204 10.23 10.08 -4.89
C PRO A 204 11.33 9.84 -5.93
N LEU A 205 10.97 9.08 -6.97
CA LEU A 205 11.77 8.90 -8.17
C LEU A 205 10.90 9.34 -9.35
N GLU A 206 11.46 10.17 -10.21
CA GLU A 206 10.76 10.62 -11.41
C GLU A 206 10.93 9.59 -12.52
N GLY A 207 9.81 9.12 -13.07
CA GLY A 207 9.79 8.22 -14.22
C GLY A 207 9.92 6.73 -13.87
N PRO A 208 10.30 5.90 -14.85
CA PRO A 208 10.38 4.45 -14.68
C PRO A 208 11.63 4.05 -13.88
N ILE A 209 11.45 3.09 -12.97
CA ILE A 209 12.46 2.64 -12.02
C ILE A 209 12.73 1.17 -12.28
N TRP A 210 14.01 0.79 -12.29
CA TRP A 210 14.42 -0.59 -12.23
C TRP A 210 14.72 -0.96 -10.77
N SER A 211 14.19 -2.08 -10.29
CA SER A 211 14.52 -2.58 -8.96
C SER A 211 14.87 -4.06 -8.98
N ALA A 212 15.65 -4.46 -7.98
CA ALA A 212 16.02 -5.85 -7.75
C ALA A 212 16.47 -6.06 -6.30
N THR A 213 16.43 -7.33 -5.88
CA THR A 213 17.09 -7.80 -4.65
C THR A 213 18.37 -8.54 -5.03
N LEU A 214 19.52 -8.04 -4.56
CA LEU A 214 20.83 -8.64 -4.79
C LEU A 214 21.27 -9.43 -3.56
N PHE A 215 21.72 -10.65 -3.75
CA PHE A 215 22.30 -11.50 -2.71
C PHE A 215 23.79 -11.68 -2.99
N PRO A 216 24.70 -11.22 -2.10
CA PRO A 216 26.13 -11.39 -2.31
C PRO A 216 26.49 -12.87 -2.51
N LYS A 217 27.31 -13.18 -3.52
CA LYS A 217 27.85 -14.54 -3.72
C LYS A 217 28.95 -14.87 -2.71
N ARG A 218 29.64 -13.85 -2.21
CA ARG A 218 30.57 -13.98 -1.09
C ARG A 218 29.77 -14.42 0.15
N PRO A 219 30.19 -15.48 0.86
CA PRO A 219 29.51 -15.89 2.07
C PRO A 219 29.74 -14.88 3.20
N TYR A 220 28.69 -14.63 3.98
CA TYR A 220 28.70 -13.89 5.24
C TYR A 220 28.24 -14.80 6.38
N ALA A 221 28.52 -14.41 7.62
CA ALA A 221 28.10 -15.18 8.80
C ALA A 221 26.57 -15.25 8.97
N HIS A 222 25.85 -14.31 8.37
CA HIS A 222 24.39 -14.17 8.43
C HIS A 222 23.83 -13.84 7.05
N ASP A 223 22.51 -13.93 6.89
CA ASP A 223 21.85 -13.60 5.63
C ASP A 223 22.04 -12.12 5.28
N VAL A 224 22.38 -11.86 4.02
CA VAL A 224 22.57 -10.52 3.49
C VAL A 224 21.79 -10.37 2.21
N SER A 225 21.04 -9.28 2.10
CA SER A 225 20.47 -8.84 0.82
C SER A 225 20.60 -7.34 0.61
N VAL A 226 20.51 -6.91 -0.64
CA VAL A 226 20.60 -5.52 -1.05
C VAL A 226 19.38 -5.20 -1.92
N SER A 227 18.47 -4.39 -1.43
CA SER A 227 17.33 -3.89 -2.20
C SER A 227 17.76 -2.63 -2.95
N VAL A 228 17.71 -2.68 -4.27
CA VAL A 228 18.17 -1.60 -5.16
C VAL A 228 17.00 -0.96 -5.89
N LEU A 229 17.00 0.38 -5.94
CA LEU A 229 16.15 1.18 -6.82
C LEU A 229 17.04 2.02 -7.75
N CYS A 230 16.93 1.87 -9.06
CA CYS A 230 17.72 2.61 -10.04
C CYS A 230 16.83 3.33 -11.05
N GLU A 231 17.21 4.55 -11.41
CA GLU A 231 16.57 5.27 -12.51
C GLU A 231 16.88 4.60 -13.85
N ILE A 232 15.95 4.72 -14.79
CA ILE A 232 16.15 4.27 -16.18
C ILE A 232 16.30 5.50 -17.08
N ARG A 233 17.51 5.74 -17.59
CA ARG A 233 17.80 6.85 -18.51
C ARG A 233 17.45 6.46 -19.94
N GLY A 234 16.69 7.32 -20.62
CA GLY A 234 16.30 7.12 -22.02
C GLY A 234 15.49 5.84 -22.28
N GLY A 235 14.85 5.29 -21.23
CA GLY A 235 14.07 4.04 -21.32
C GLY A 235 14.88 2.77 -21.59
N ARG A 236 16.22 2.83 -21.56
CA ARG A 236 17.09 1.70 -21.95
C ARG A 236 18.31 1.48 -21.06
N GLN A 237 18.70 2.45 -20.25
CA GLN A 237 19.91 2.36 -19.45
C GLN A 237 19.59 2.42 -17.96
N ILE A 238 19.91 1.35 -17.22
CA ILE A 238 19.86 1.34 -15.75
C ILE A 238 21.02 2.21 -15.23
N VAL A 239 20.71 3.25 -14.45
CA VAL A 239 21.72 4.13 -13.84
C VAL A 239 22.16 3.53 -12.50
N PHE A 240 23.29 2.82 -12.51
CA PHE A 240 23.87 2.15 -11.35
C PHE A 240 25.35 2.57 -11.21
N PRO A 241 25.64 3.73 -10.58
CA PRO A 241 27.00 4.26 -10.51
C PRO A 241 27.83 3.68 -9.35
N LEU A 242 27.21 2.93 -8.42
CA LEU A 242 27.95 2.23 -7.36
C LEU A 242 28.63 0.97 -7.89
N THR A 243 29.83 0.68 -7.42
CA THR A 243 30.52 -0.57 -7.73
C THR A 243 30.13 -1.68 -6.74
N PRO A 244 30.21 -2.96 -7.15
CA PRO A 244 30.07 -4.09 -6.23
C PRO A 244 31.00 -4.01 -5.00
N SER A 245 32.20 -3.44 -5.17
CA SER A 245 33.16 -3.26 -4.07
C SER A 245 32.70 -2.21 -3.05
N GLN A 246 32.07 -1.11 -3.48
CA GLN A 246 31.50 -0.12 -2.57
C GLN A 246 30.36 -0.72 -1.74
N ILE A 247 29.49 -1.50 -2.38
CA ILE A 247 28.38 -2.21 -1.71
C ILE A 247 28.92 -3.21 -0.68
N THR A 248 29.89 -4.03 -1.09
CA THR A 248 30.53 -5.02 -0.22
C THR A 248 31.26 -4.37 0.96
N ALA A 249 31.99 -3.28 0.72
CA ALA A 249 32.69 -2.55 1.78
C ALA A 249 31.71 -1.97 2.81
N ALA A 250 30.55 -1.47 2.39
CA ALA A 250 29.51 -0.99 3.30
C ALA A 250 28.97 -2.13 4.19
N ILE A 251 28.69 -3.30 3.61
CA ILE A 251 28.23 -4.49 4.34
C ILE A 251 29.29 -4.95 5.34
N GLU A 252 30.56 -5.01 4.94
CA GLU A 252 31.67 -5.38 5.82
C GLU A 252 31.84 -4.39 6.98
N LYS A 253 31.73 -3.08 6.71
CA LYS A 253 31.76 -2.05 7.75
C LYS A 253 30.60 -2.23 8.74
N ALA A 254 29.41 -2.60 8.27
CA ALA A 254 28.27 -2.89 9.15
C ALA A 254 28.54 -4.10 10.05
N PHE A 255 29.05 -5.21 9.50
CA PHE A 255 29.40 -6.38 10.32
C PHE A 255 30.58 -6.15 11.26
N ALA A 256 31.44 -5.16 11.01
CA ALA A 256 32.51 -4.77 11.91
C ALA A 256 32.03 -3.88 13.07
N HIS A 257 30.84 -3.28 12.97
CA HIS A 257 30.32 -2.36 13.96
C HIS A 257 29.73 -3.10 15.16
N SER A 258 30.16 -2.78 16.38
CA SER A 258 29.79 -3.53 17.59
C SER A 258 28.28 -3.48 17.91
N PHE A 259 27.61 -2.35 17.64
CA PHE A 259 26.13 -2.27 17.70
C PHE A 259 25.46 -3.37 16.86
N VAL A 260 25.90 -3.56 15.62
CA VAL A 260 25.35 -4.57 14.70
C VAL A 260 25.66 -5.98 15.19
N THR A 261 26.90 -6.26 15.59
CA THR A 261 27.28 -7.58 16.10
C THR A 261 26.52 -7.96 17.36
N ASN A 262 26.24 -6.99 18.24
CA ASN A 262 25.45 -7.21 19.46
C ASN A 262 23.99 -7.59 19.13
N ARG A 263 23.41 -7.06 18.04
CA ARG A 263 22.08 -7.49 17.58
C ARG A 263 22.07 -8.94 17.11
N PHE A 264 23.12 -9.39 16.41
CA PHE A 264 23.28 -10.79 16.00
C PHE A 264 23.56 -11.74 17.17
N ALA A 265 24.15 -11.26 18.26
CA ALA A 265 24.29 -12.04 19.49
C ALA A 265 22.96 -12.25 20.23
N ASP A 266 21.93 -11.48 19.93
CA ASP A 266 20.62 -11.51 20.56
C ASP A 266 19.58 -12.27 19.70
N ASP A 267 19.00 -11.59 18.71
CA ASP A 267 17.88 -12.10 17.93
C ASP A 267 17.95 -11.82 16.42
N ALA A 268 19.00 -11.16 15.92
CA ALA A 268 19.09 -10.85 14.50
C ALA A 268 19.35 -12.10 13.62
N THR A 269 18.66 -12.16 12.48
CA THR A 269 18.69 -13.27 11.52
C THR A 269 19.39 -12.90 10.22
N GLY A 270 19.34 -11.62 9.84
CA GLY A 270 19.98 -11.10 8.63
C GLY A 270 20.10 -9.58 8.62
N ILE A 271 20.70 -9.04 7.57
CA ILE A 271 20.83 -7.61 7.34
C ILE A 271 20.53 -7.26 5.89
N ARG A 272 19.74 -6.20 5.69
CA ARG A 272 19.32 -5.71 4.36
C ARG A 272 19.86 -4.31 4.14
N LEU A 273 20.60 -4.10 3.06
CA LEU A 273 21.00 -2.77 2.60
C LEU A 273 19.95 -2.22 1.64
N ARG A 274 19.49 -0.99 1.85
CA ARG A 274 18.56 -0.30 0.94
C ARG A 274 19.28 0.81 0.21
N MET A 275 19.39 0.70 -1.11
CA MET A 275 20.12 1.69 -1.92
C MET A 275 19.26 2.27 -3.05
N GLN A 276 19.61 3.49 -3.47
CA GLN A 276 18.95 4.20 -4.55
C GLN A 276 19.97 4.86 -5.47
N GLY A 277 19.98 4.48 -6.75
CA GLY A 277 20.87 5.02 -7.76
C GLY A 277 22.32 4.94 -7.30
N GLY A 278 22.93 6.10 -7.06
CA GLY A 278 24.31 6.23 -6.59
C GLY A 278 24.52 6.32 -5.09
N ARG A 279 23.48 6.10 -4.28
CA ARG A 279 23.55 6.21 -2.81
C ARG A 279 23.35 4.85 -2.16
N LEU A 280 24.11 4.58 -1.10
CA LEU A 280 23.95 3.39 -0.26
C LEU A 280 22.75 3.48 0.69
N HIS A 281 21.89 4.50 0.52
CA HIS A 281 20.67 4.70 1.28
C HIS A 281 19.54 5.10 0.33
N TRP A 282 18.28 4.99 0.78
CA TRP A 282 17.18 5.67 0.10
C TRP A 282 17.25 7.16 0.39
N ASN A 283 17.06 7.98 -0.63
CA ASN A 283 17.13 9.44 -0.54
C ASN A 283 15.86 10.02 0.08
N THR A 284 15.62 9.72 1.36
CA THR A 284 14.49 10.21 2.14
C THR A 284 14.90 11.43 2.97
N PRO A 285 13.98 12.35 3.31
CA PRO A 285 14.25 13.44 4.25
C PRO A 285 14.63 12.96 5.66
N GLU A 286 14.33 11.72 6.00
CA GLU A 286 14.58 11.11 7.33
C GLU A 286 16.07 11.14 7.71
N LEU A 287 16.98 10.72 6.82
CA LEU A 287 18.42 10.74 7.12
C LEU A 287 18.91 12.16 7.43
N VAL A 288 18.44 13.16 6.69
CA VAL A 288 18.81 14.57 6.90
C VAL A 288 18.33 15.03 8.28
N ASP A 289 17.07 14.74 8.63
CA ASP A 289 16.50 15.04 9.95
C ASP A 289 17.24 14.33 11.08
N PHE A 290 17.61 13.07 10.89
CA PHE A 290 18.36 12.27 11.86
C PHE A 290 19.76 12.82 12.09
N ILE A 291 20.48 13.19 11.03
CA ILE A 291 21.80 13.82 11.16
C ILE A 291 21.67 15.19 11.83
N GLU A 292 20.67 16.00 11.47
CA GLU A 292 20.45 17.32 12.06
C GLU A 292 20.17 17.23 13.56
N LYS A 293 19.29 16.31 13.98
CA LYS A 293 18.97 16.05 15.38
C LYS A 293 20.15 15.53 16.20
N THR A 294 20.99 14.67 15.61
CA THR A 294 22.11 14.04 16.34
C THR A 294 23.39 14.86 16.33
N SER A 295 23.62 15.67 15.28
CA SER A 295 24.84 16.49 15.15
C SER A 295 24.62 17.98 15.43
N GLY A 296 23.37 18.44 15.49
CA GLY A 296 23.01 19.85 15.60
C GLY A 296 23.21 20.66 14.32
N ALA A 297 23.55 20.01 13.20
CA ALA A 297 23.78 20.68 11.92
C ALA A 297 23.20 19.89 10.75
N ARG A 298 22.60 20.60 9.80
CA ARG A 298 22.12 20.00 8.55
C ARG A 298 23.31 19.50 7.71
N PRO A 299 23.32 18.24 7.25
CA PRO A 299 24.41 17.69 6.45
C PRO A 299 24.53 18.38 5.08
N LYS A 300 25.75 18.41 4.54
CA LYS A 300 26.00 18.79 3.15
C LYS A 300 25.63 17.62 2.23
N GLU A 301 25.17 17.92 1.02
CA GLU A 301 24.74 16.90 0.05
C GLU A 301 25.82 15.82 -0.20
N ASP A 302 27.07 16.25 -0.42
CA ASP A 302 28.17 15.31 -0.69
C ASP A 302 28.48 14.38 0.49
N SER A 303 28.16 14.80 1.71
CA SER A 303 28.37 13.97 2.91
C SER A 303 27.35 12.84 3.02
N LEU A 304 26.19 12.97 2.39
CA LEU A 304 25.15 11.93 2.39
C LEU A 304 25.59 10.68 1.64
N ASN A 305 26.47 10.82 0.64
CA ASN A 305 27.00 9.69 -0.14
C ASN A 305 27.78 8.66 0.69
N HIS A 306 28.20 9.02 1.91
CA HIS A 306 28.90 8.13 2.81
C HIS A 306 27.99 7.38 3.77
N TRP A 307 26.70 7.69 3.81
CA TRP A 307 25.74 6.98 4.66
C TRP A 307 25.13 5.78 3.93
N ALA A 308 24.97 4.69 4.65
CA ALA A 308 24.34 3.46 4.18
C ALA A 308 23.13 3.13 5.05
N TYR A 309 21.98 2.83 4.44
CA TYR A 309 20.76 2.48 5.17
C TYR A 309 20.63 0.96 5.29
N PHE A 310 20.73 0.46 6.51
CA PHE A 310 20.54 -0.96 6.80
C PHE A 310 19.28 -1.21 7.63
N ILE A 311 18.68 -2.37 7.39
CA ILE A 311 17.66 -2.96 8.25
C ILE A 311 18.24 -4.27 8.79
N ILE A 312 18.38 -4.37 10.10
CA ILE A 312 18.76 -5.59 10.80
C ILE A 312 17.47 -6.34 11.12
N ASP A 313 17.29 -7.49 10.49
CA ASP A 313 16.11 -8.33 10.66
C ASP A 313 16.24 -9.16 11.94
N GLY A 314 15.20 -9.17 12.76
CA GLY A 314 15.10 -9.99 13.97
C GLY A 314 14.28 -11.26 13.75
N LYS A 315 14.07 -12.02 14.82
CA LYS A 315 13.02 -13.04 14.87
C LYS A 315 11.64 -12.36 14.82
N GLU A 316 10.66 -13.06 14.25
CA GLU A 316 9.29 -12.56 14.06
C GLU A 316 9.24 -11.30 13.17
N THR A 317 8.47 -10.27 13.55
CA THR A 317 8.30 -9.03 12.76
C THR A 317 9.20 -7.88 13.25
N ARG A 318 10.16 -8.17 14.14
CA ARG A 318 11.06 -7.17 14.71
C ARG A 318 12.17 -6.80 13.71
N HIS A 319 12.47 -5.51 13.62
CA HIS A 319 13.61 -5.02 12.85
C HIS A 319 14.18 -3.73 13.46
N THR A 320 15.47 -3.52 13.24
CA THR A 320 16.17 -2.28 13.63
C THR A 320 16.68 -1.59 12.37
N SER A 321 16.20 -0.36 12.14
CA SER A 321 16.68 0.51 11.07
C SER A 321 17.88 1.31 11.56
N ILE A 322 18.97 1.32 10.78
CA ILE A 322 20.18 2.08 11.10
C ILE A 322 20.72 2.80 9.87
N TYR A 323 21.36 3.95 10.09
CA TYR A 323 22.19 4.60 9.09
C TYR A 323 23.65 4.52 9.52
N LEU A 324 24.51 3.92 8.70
CA LEU A 324 25.94 3.76 8.98
C LEU A 324 26.76 4.65 8.05
N ASN A 325 27.60 5.50 8.62
CA ASN A 325 28.58 6.27 7.86
C ASN A 325 29.78 5.37 7.51
N THR A 326 29.91 5.03 6.24
CA THR A 326 30.95 4.14 5.70
C THR A 326 32.37 4.70 5.81
N ASN A 327 32.54 6.03 5.95
CA ASN A 327 33.85 6.64 6.16
C ASN A 327 34.24 6.66 7.64
N THR A 328 33.36 7.15 8.51
CA THR A 328 33.69 7.39 9.92
C THR A 328 33.40 6.19 10.81
N GLY A 329 32.49 5.30 10.39
CA GLY A 329 31.97 4.22 11.23
C GLY A 329 30.88 4.66 12.19
N ASP A 330 30.52 5.94 12.23
CA ASP A 330 29.39 6.43 13.05
C ASP A 330 28.07 5.80 12.58
N LEU A 331 27.19 5.49 13.53
CA LEU A 331 25.91 4.84 13.28
C LEU A 331 24.78 5.62 13.96
N ILE A 332 23.71 5.91 13.22
CA ILE A 332 22.46 6.46 13.76
C ILE A 332 21.42 5.34 13.82
N ALA A 333 20.74 5.20 14.96
CA ALA A 333 19.62 4.30 15.17
C ALA A 333 18.48 5.02 15.88
N GLU A 334 17.28 4.43 15.86
CA GLU A 334 16.12 4.96 16.58
C GLU A 334 15.96 4.32 17.96
N ASP A 335 15.76 5.12 19.00
CA ASP A 335 15.29 4.65 20.30
C ASP A 335 13.76 4.44 20.25
N LYS A 336 13.37 3.17 20.32
CA LYS A 336 11.96 2.74 20.33
C LYS A 336 11.36 2.62 21.74
N SER A 337 12.07 3.07 22.78
CA SER A 337 11.60 3.03 24.17
C SER A 337 10.46 4.00 24.47
N ALA A 338 10.33 5.09 23.70
CA ALA A 338 9.29 6.10 23.85
C ALA A 338 8.79 6.62 22.49
N TRP A 339 7.53 7.07 22.42
CA TRP A 339 6.96 7.73 21.24
C TRP A 339 6.86 9.26 21.47
N PRO A 340 7.25 10.11 20.49
CA PRO A 340 7.86 9.75 19.21
C PRO A 340 9.28 9.19 19.37
N TRP A 341 9.67 8.29 18.47
CA TRP A 341 11.02 7.70 18.45
C TRP A 341 12.07 8.80 18.24
N ARG A 342 13.22 8.65 18.90
CA ARG A 342 14.32 9.64 18.85
C ARG A 342 15.56 9.00 18.23
N PRO A 343 16.21 9.63 17.24
CA PRO A 343 17.47 9.13 16.73
C PRO A 343 18.57 9.37 17.76
N PHE A 344 19.46 8.39 17.92
CA PHE A 344 20.68 8.51 18.72
C PHE A 344 21.90 8.12 17.88
N LEU A 345 23.04 8.72 18.19
CA LEU A 345 24.30 8.51 17.51
C LEU A 345 25.22 7.62 18.33
N VAL A 346 25.79 6.63 17.67
CA VAL A 346 26.75 5.69 18.21
C VAL A 346 28.05 5.85 17.44
N ASP A 347 29.18 5.85 18.13
CA ASP A 347 30.49 5.85 17.48
C ASP A 347 30.84 4.49 16.86
N GLU A 348 31.96 4.43 16.13
CA GLU A 348 32.43 3.20 15.48
C GLU A 348 32.67 2.01 16.43
N ASN A 349 32.77 2.27 17.74
CA ASN A 349 32.99 1.26 18.77
C ASN A 349 31.68 0.85 19.47
N GLY A 350 30.53 1.38 19.07
CA GLY A 350 29.23 1.07 19.69
C GLY A 350 28.92 1.87 20.93
N VAL A 351 29.70 2.91 21.24
CA VAL A 351 29.47 3.75 22.41
C VAL A 351 28.52 4.87 22.00
N PRO A 352 27.37 5.05 22.69
CA PRO A 352 26.51 6.21 22.46
C PRO A 352 27.32 7.49 22.65
N LYS A 353 27.33 8.36 21.64
CA LYS A 353 27.90 9.70 21.82
C LYS A 353 26.95 10.46 22.73
N ALA A 354 27.50 11.09 23.78
CA ALA A 354 26.71 11.91 24.69
C ALA A 354 25.83 12.83 23.85
N GLU A 355 24.52 12.81 24.11
CA GLU A 355 23.63 13.79 23.50
C GLU A 355 24.27 15.15 23.77
N ASN A 356 24.36 16.00 22.75
CA ASN A 356 24.52 17.41 23.04
C ASN A 356 23.31 17.75 23.91
N GLU A 357 23.51 17.83 25.22
CA GLU A 357 22.57 18.40 26.20
C GLU A 357 22.43 19.91 25.90
N SER A 358 22.23 20.27 24.62
CA SER A 358 21.64 21.54 24.29
C SER A 358 20.27 21.51 24.94
N GLU A 359 20.13 22.32 25.98
CA GLU A 359 18.90 22.64 26.69
C GLU A 359 17.78 22.97 25.69
N HIS A 360 17.19 21.96 25.08
CA HIS A 360 15.85 22.07 24.55
C HIS A 360 14.94 22.04 25.77
N GLU A 361 14.89 23.18 26.47
CA GLU A 361 13.71 23.55 27.23
C GLU A 361 12.52 23.26 26.32
N LEU A 362 11.79 22.19 26.64
CA LEU A 362 10.50 21.92 26.03
C LEU A 362 9.74 23.23 26.13
N PRO A 363 9.20 23.79 25.02
CA PRO A 363 8.41 25.01 25.11
C PRO A 363 7.36 24.77 26.18
N GLU A 364 7.44 25.55 27.26
CA GLU A 364 6.55 25.48 28.42
C GLU A 364 5.15 25.26 27.88
N GLN A 365 4.60 24.07 28.12
CA GLN A 365 3.27 23.73 27.63
C GLN A 365 2.34 24.78 28.21
N ALA A 366 1.91 25.72 27.37
CA ALA A 366 0.98 26.77 27.76
C ALA A 366 -0.24 26.09 28.38
N THR A 367 -0.32 26.18 29.69
CA THR A 367 -1.46 25.74 30.48
C THR A 367 -2.66 26.50 29.95
N ARG A 368 -3.48 25.83 29.15
CA ARG A 368 -4.81 26.32 28.79
C ARG A 368 -5.61 26.40 30.08
N ASN A 369 -5.63 27.58 30.69
CA ASN A 369 -6.65 28.00 31.65
C ASN A 369 -8.01 27.89 30.96
N THR A 370 -8.71 26.79 31.19
CA THR A 370 -10.16 26.70 30.98
C THR A 370 -10.84 27.14 32.26
N ASP A 371 -10.87 28.45 32.49
CA ASP A 371 -11.86 29.09 33.36
C ASP A 371 -12.64 30.07 32.49
N GLN A 372 -13.84 29.69 32.06
CA GLN A 372 -14.94 30.63 31.83
C GLN A 372 -16.29 29.94 32.08
N PRO A 373 -17.28 30.70 32.58
CA PRO A 373 -18.37 30.24 33.44
C PRO A 373 -19.56 29.56 32.74
#